data_AF-A0A1I0G0M9-F1
#
_entry.id   AF-A0A1I0G0M9-F1
#
_cell.length_a   1.000
_cell.length_b   1.000
_cell.length_c   1.000
_cell.angle_alpha   90.00
_cell.angle_beta   90.00
_cell.angle_gamma   90.00
#
_symmetry.space_group_name_H-M   'P 1'
#
loop_
_entity.id
_entity.type
_entity.pdbx_description
1 polymer ?
#
loop_
_entity_poly.entity_id
_entity_poly.type
_entity_poly.pdbx_seq_one_letter_code
_entity_poly.pdbx_strand_id
1 'polypeptide(L)'
;MINIFFGFLFIFFKTNLSFLDIGITYSITNVIGYISIFFGLKELGREHKRLVKLKPYVIFMVVYSSVFFLLNVTGNSPVKLGMSSALLSFIAIAGLFCMIAGMFMVFYIISAFLEGLDGEVGRYDSMRRLEKVYKAMMSLFFIAGICFFFFPFLAKPMMAILLLTKGLFLYEFYQVFIRGRKV
;
A
#
# COMPACT_ATOMS: atom_id res chain seq x y z
N MET A 1 10.69 -2.32 14.18
CA MET A 1 9.51 -1.40 14.08
C MET A 1 9.76 -0.20 13.17
N ILE A 2 10.88 0.52 13.33
CA ILE A 2 11.19 1.71 12.50
C ILE A 2 11.24 1.38 11.00
N ASN A 3 11.75 0.21 10.63
CA ASN A 3 11.79 -0.28 9.26
C ASN A 3 10.39 -0.45 8.64
N ILE A 4 9.38 -0.83 9.44
CA ILE A 4 8.00 -0.93 8.98
C ILE A 4 7.39 0.46 8.79
N PHE A 5 7.67 1.39 9.71
CA PHE A 5 7.24 2.77 9.58
C PHE A 5 7.80 3.41 8.30
N PHE A 6 9.10 3.30 8.04
CA PHE A 6 9.70 3.78 6.79
C PHE A 6 9.11 3.05 5.57
N GLY A 7 8.85 1.75 5.70
CA GLY A 7 8.17 0.97 4.67
C GLY A 7 6.82 1.56 4.26
N PHE A 8 5.94 1.82 5.23
CA PHE A 8 4.66 2.47 4.97
C PHE A 8 4.81 3.90 4.48
N LEU A 9 5.78 4.66 5.01
CA LEU A 9 6.07 6.01 4.54
C LEU A 9 6.36 6.01 3.03
N PHE A 10 7.25 5.13 2.56
CA PHE A 10 7.61 5.03 1.14
C PHE A 10 6.46 4.53 0.26
N ILE A 11 5.69 3.54 0.72
CA ILE A 11 4.51 3.02 -0.03
C ILE A 11 3.42 4.11 -0.15
N PHE A 12 3.25 4.91 0.90
CA PHE A 12 2.27 6.00 0.90
C PHE A 12 2.77 7.27 0.24
N PHE A 13 4.06 7.37 -0.06
CA PHE A 13 4.68 8.47 -0.77
C PHE A 13 4.28 8.45 -2.25
N LYS A 14 2.99 8.66 -2.49
CA LYS A 14 2.38 8.93 -3.79
C LYS A 14 1.85 10.35 -3.74
N THR A 15 2.63 11.29 -4.28
CA THR A 15 2.19 12.69 -4.41
C THR A 15 1.18 12.89 -5.53
N ASN A 16 0.97 11.88 -6.37
CA ASN A 16 0.05 11.95 -7.48
C ASN A 16 -1.40 11.63 -7.03
N LEU A 17 -2.32 12.56 -7.31
CA LEU A 17 -3.74 12.45 -7.01
C LEU A 17 -4.52 11.61 -8.04
N SER A 18 -3.89 11.18 -9.13
CA SER A 18 -4.49 10.26 -10.08
C SER A 18 -4.55 8.85 -9.48
N PHE A 19 -5.73 8.23 -9.59
CA PHE A 19 -5.99 6.90 -9.03
C PHE A 19 -5.08 5.84 -9.66
N LEU A 20 -5.09 5.71 -10.99
CA LEU A 20 -4.32 4.71 -11.75
C LEU A 20 -2.89 5.10 -12.10
N ASP A 21 -2.40 6.26 -11.66
CA ASP A 21 -1.03 6.64 -11.98
C ASP A 21 -0.03 5.80 -11.16
N ILE A 22 0.62 4.86 -11.83
CA ILE A 22 1.73 4.05 -11.34
C ILE A 22 2.96 4.45 -12.15
N GLY A 23 3.44 5.67 -11.98
CA GLY A 23 4.69 6.12 -12.60
C GLY A 23 5.93 5.39 -12.08
N ILE A 24 7.06 5.72 -12.70
CA ILE A 24 8.39 5.21 -12.35
C ILE A 24 8.71 5.50 -10.87
N THR A 25 8.53 6.75 -10.43
CA THR A 25 8.80 7.17 -9.04
C THR A 25 7.98 6.37 -8.04
N TYR A 26 6.68 6.19 -8.30
CA TYR A 26 5.79 5.40 -7.43
C TYR A 26 6.22 3.93 -7.34
N SER A 27 6.68 3.35 -8.44
CA SER A 27 7.13 1.96 -8.46
C SER A 27 8.43 1.78 -7.67
N ILE A 28 9.39 2.70 -7.81
CA ILE A 28 10.64 2.68 -7.02
C ILE A 28 10.35 2.82 -5.53
N THR A 29 9.54 3.81 -5.13
CA THR A 29 9.24 4.03 -3.72
C THR A 29 8.51 2.83 -3.12
N ASN A 30 7.62 2.18 -3.86
CA ASN A 30 7.00 0.93 -3.44
C ASN A 30 8.02 -0.20 -3.24
N VAL A 31 8.96 -0.39 -4.17
CA VAL A 31 10.03 -1.41 -4.02
C VAL A 31 10.82 -1.18 -2.73
N ILE A 32 11.31 0.06 -2.51
CA ILE A 32 12.05 0.42 -1.29
C ILE A 32 11.19 0.22 -0.04
N GLY A 33 9.93 0.60 -0.11
CA GLY A 33 8.97 0.48 0.98
C GLY A 33 8.72 -0.98 1.38
N TYR A 34 8.43 -1.86 0.42
CA TYR A 34 8.22 -3.29 0.70
C TYR A 34 9.48 -4.00 1.17
N ILE A 35 10.66 -3.64 0.65
CA ILE A 35 11.94 -4.14 1.18
C ILE A 35 12.10 -3.74 2.65
N SER A 36 11.77 -2.49 3.00
CA SER A 36 11.82 -2.00 4.38
C SER A 36 10.83 -2.74 5.30
N ILE A 37 9.60 -2.99 4.83
CA ILE A 37 8.63 -3.82 5.56
C ILE A 37 9.17 -5.24 5.75
N PHE A 38 9.78 -5.85 4.73
CA PHE A 38 10.31 -7.21 4.82
C PHE A 38 11.37 -7.34 5.92
N PHE A 39 12.32 -6.40 5.99
CA PHE A 39 13.32 -6.38 7.07
C PHE A 39 12.67 -6.14 8.43
N GLY A 40 11.69 -5.24 8.52
CA GLY A 40 10.93 -5.01 9.74
C GLY A 40 10.15 -6.25 10.23
N LEU A 41 9.55 -7.02 9.32
CA LEU A 41 8.88 -8.30 9.63
C LEU A 41 9.89 -9.39 10.01
N LYS A 42 11.11 -9.36 9.46
CA LYS A 42 12.18 -10.30 9.85
C LYS A 42 12.63 -10.07 11.30
N GLU A 43 12.76 -8.80 11.70
CA GLU A 43 13.04 -8.41 13.09
C GLU A 43 11.92 -8.84 14.03
N LEU A 44 10.68 -8.45 13.72
CA LEU A 44 9.52 -8.74 14.56
C LEU A 44 9.13 -10.22 14.57
N GLY A 45 9.43 -10.97 13.52
CA GLY A 45 9.08 -12.39 13.43
C GLY A 45 9.79 -13.28 14.45
N ARG A 46 10.81 -12.77 15.16
CA ARG A 46 11.42 -13.44 16.32
C ARG A 46 10.51 -13.41 17.54
N GLU A 47 9.75 -12.34 17.71
CA GLU A 47 8.84 -12.10 18.84
C GLU A 47 7.41 -12.54 18.49
N HIS A 48 6.97 -12.30 17.25
CA HIS A 48 5.59 -12.45 16.81
C HIS A 48 5.46 -13.46 15.66
N LYS A 49 5.13 -14.72 15.99
CA LYS A 49 4.99 -15.80 14.97
C LYS A 49 3.90 -15.52 13.93
N ARG A 50 2.83 -14.79 14.30
CA ARG A 50 1.74 -14.42 13.37
C ARG A 50 2.26 -13.54 12.23
N LEU A 51 3.18 -12.61 12.52
CA LEU A 51 3.75 -11.69 11.54
C LEU A 51 4.64 -12.37 10.49
N VAL A 52 5.15 -13.57 10.78
CA VAL A 52 5.94 -14.35 9.80
C VAL A 52 5.11 -14.71 8.57
N LYS A 53 3.80 -14.90 8.72
CA LYS A 53 2.88 -15.22 7.61
C LYS A 53 2.73 -14.06 6.61
N LEU A 54 3.10 -12.83 6.98
CA LEU A 54 3.05 -11.68 6.06
C LEU A 54 4.20 -11.65 5.05
N LYS A 55 5.33 -12.30 5.36
CA LYS A 55 6.54 -12.29 4.51
C LYS A 55 6.28 -12.66 3.04
N PRO A 56 5.57 -13.75 2.70
CA PRO A 56 5.31 -14.10 1.29
C PRO A 56 4.55 -13.00 0.55
N TYR A 57 3.58 -12.34 1.18
CA TYR A 57 2.83 -11.24 0.55
C TYR A 57 3.71 -10.01 0.30
N VAL A 58 4.60 -9.69 1.24
CA VAL A 58 5.55 -8.58 1.06
C VAL A 58 6.56 -8.90 -0.03
N ILE A 59 7.08 -10.13 -0.09
CA ILE A 59 7.99 -10.57 -1.17
C ILE A 59 7.29 -10.48 -2.53
N PHE A 60 6.05 -10.98 -2.61
CA PHE A 60 5.24 -10.85 -3.82
C PHE A 60 5.11 -9.39 -4.23
N MET A 61 4.85 -8.48 -3.29
CA MET A 61 4.71 -7.05 -3.58
C MET A 61 6.04 -6.38 -3.99
N VAL A 62 7.19 -6.85 -3.52
CA VAL A 62 8.50 -6.44 -4.05
C VAL A 62 8.61 -6.81 -5.53
N VAL A 63 8.39 -8.09 -5.86
CA VAL A 63 8.48 -8.59 -7.25
C VAL A 63 7.48 -7.87 -8.15
N TYR A 64 6.23 -7.78 -7.71
CA TYR A 64 5.17 -7.05 -8.38
C TYR A 64 5.58 -5.60 -8.70
N SER A 65 6.10 -4.87 -7.70
CA SER A 65 6.50 -3.47 -7.88
C SER A 65 7.72 -3.34 -8.80
N SER A 66 8.65 -4.29 -8.76
CA SER A 66 9.80 -4.35 -9.66
C SER A 66 9.39 -4.62 -11.11
N VAL A 67 8.43 -5.52 -11.35
CA VAL A 67 7.89 -5.79 -12.69
C VAL A 67 7.21 -4.53 -13.25
N PHE A 68 6.34 -3.88 -12.47
CA PHE A 68 5.69 -2.63 -12.89
C PHE A 68 6.69 -1.50 -13.08
N PHE A 69 7.76 -1.43 -12.29
CA PHE A 69 8.85 -0.49 -12.51
C PHE A 69 9.50 -0.70 -13.90
N LEU A 70 9.88 -1.93 -14.23
CA LEU A 70 10.48 -2.25 -15.54
C LEU A 70 9.52 -1.95 -16.71
N LEU A 71 8.24 -2.28 -16.56
CA LEU A 71 7.21 -1.96 -17.57
C LEU A 71 7.06 -0.45 -17.78
N ASN A 72 7.11 0.34 -16.70
CA ASN A 72 7.01 1.79 -16.79
C ASN A 72 8.25 2.43 -17.41
N VAL A 73 9.45 1.95 -17.07
CA VAL A 73 10.72 2.45 -17.65
C VAL A 73 10.81 2.13 -19.14
N THR A 74 10.32 0.97 -19.56
CA THR A 74 10.33 0.55 -20.97
C THR A 74 9.17 1.12 -21.79
N GLY A 75 8.29 1.94 -21.19
CA GLY A 75 7.12 2.51 -21.87
C GLY A 75 5.95 1.55 -22.05
N ASN A 76 6.09 0.28 -21.66
CA ASN A 76 5.08 -0.77 -21.76
C ASN A 76 4.12 -0.81 -20.56
N SER A 77 3.86 0.34 -19.93
CA SER A 77 2.92 0.43 -18.82
C SER A 77 1.53 -0.03 -19.28
N PRO A 78 0.81 -0.88 -18.52
CA PRO A 78 -0.53 -1.35 -18.92
C PRO A 78 -1.52 -0.23 -19.24
N VAL A 79 -1.32 0.96 -18.67
CA VAL A 79 -2.16 2.15 -18.89
C VAL A 79 -1.78 2.92 -20.16
N LYS A 80 -0.57 2.68 -20.71
CA LYS A 80 -0.04 3.34 -21.91
C LYS A 80 -0.04 2.44 -23.15
N LEU A 81 -0.20 1.13 -22.99
CA LEU A 81 -0.25 0.20 -24.11
C LEU A 81 -1.49 0.49 -24.97
N GLY A 82 -1.27 0.69 -26.27
CA GLY A 82 -2.34 0.86 -27.24
C GLY A 82 -3.14 -0.42 -27.43
N MET A 83 -4.44 -0.30 -27.67
CA MET A 83 -5.36 -1.43 -27.91
C MET A 83 -5.43 -1.81 -29.40
N SER A 84 -4.29 -1.77 -30.10
CA SER A 84 -4.24 -1.94 -31.56
C SER A 84 -4.40 -3.39 -32.03
N SER A 85 -4.19 -4.38 -31.16
CA SER A 85 -4.41 -5.79 -31.46
C SER A 85 -5.13 -6.49 -30.31
N ALA A 86 -5.84 -7.59 -30.60
CA ALA A 86 -6.53 -8.38 -29.58
C ALA A 86 -5.58 -8.88 -28.47
N LEU A 87 -4.35 -9.24 -28.83
CA LEU A 87 -3.31 -9.67 -27.89
C LEU A 87 -2.85 -8.52 -26.98
N LEU A 88 -2.62 -7.32 -27.54
CA LEU A 88 -2.26 -6.14 -26.75
C LEU A 88 -3.39 -5.71 -25.82
N SER A 89 -4.64 -5.75 -26.28
CA SER A 89 -5.81 -5.44 -25.45
C SER A 89 -5.95 -6.43 -24.29
N PHE A 90 -5.74 -7.73 -24.54
CA PHE A 90 -5.75 -8.74 -23.48
C PHE A 90 -4.65 -8.47 -22.43
N ILE A 91 -3.42 -8.17 -22.87
CA ILE A 91 -2.31 -7.83 -21.98
C ILE A 91 -2.62 -6.57 -21.16
N ALA A 92 -3.18 -5.53 -21.79
CA ALA A 92 -3.54 -4.29 -21.12
C ALA A 92 -4.61 -4.50 -20.03
N ILE A 93 -5.66 -5.29 -20.32
CA ILE A 93 -6.72 -5.61 -19.37
C ILE A 93 -6.17 -6.47 -18.22
N ALA A 94 -5.39 -7.51 -18.51
CA ALA A 94 -4.76 -8.34 -17.49
C ALA A 94 -3.82 -7.51 -16.61
N GLY A 95 -3.03 -6.64 -17.21
CA GLY A 95 -2.15 -5.71 -16.50
C GLY A 95 -2.92 -4.73 -15.61
N LEU A 96 -4.07 -4.21 -16.07
CA LEU A 96 -4.96 -3.36 -15.26
C LEU A 96 -5.58 -4.14 -14.09
N PHE A 97 -5.99 -5.39 -14.29
CA PHE A 97 -6.50 -6.24 -13.21
C PHE A 97 -5.41 -6.50 -12.16
N CYS A 98 -4.21 -6.90 -12.60
CA CYS A 98 -3.05 -7.05 -11.71
C CYS A 98 -2.74 -5.74 -10.99
N MET A 99 -2.85 -4.60 -11.69
CA MET A 99 -2.66 -3.27 -11.14
C MET A 99 -3.57 -3.02 -9.93
N ILE A 100 -4.87 -3.21 -10.13
CA ILE A 100 -5.89 -3.00 -9.10
C ILE A 100 -5.67 -3.98 -7.93
N ALA A 101 -5.41 -5.25 -8.21
CA ALA A 101 -5.13 -6.26 -7.18
C ALA A 101 -3.93 -5.86 -6.31
N GLY A 102 -2.82 -5.41 -6.93
CA GLY A 102 -1.65 -4.92 -6.20
C GLY A 102 -1.93 -3.70 -5.33
N MET A 103 -2.82 -2.80 -5.74
CA MET A 103 -3.24 -1.67 -4.88
C MET A 103 -3.99 -2.14 -3.64
N PHE A 104 -4.86 -3.15 -3.76
CA PHE A 104 -5.58 -3.73 -2.61
C PHE A 104 -4.65 -4.51 -1.67
N MET A 105 -3.60 -5.14 -2.20
CA MET A 105 -2.62 -5.89 -1.41
C MET A 105 -1.94 -5.06 -0.31
N VAL A 106 -1.74 -3.75 -0.52
CA VAL A 106 -1.24 -2.84 0.52
C VAL A 106 -2.13 -2.87 1.76
N PHE A 107 -3.45 -2.76 1.56
CA PHE A 107 -4.42 -2.72 2.65
C PHE A 107 -4.50 -4.07 3.36
N TYR A 108 -4.42 -5.17 2.61
CA TYR A 108 -4.32 -6.50 3.19
C TYR A 108 -3.08 -6.65 4.09
N ILE A 109 -1.89 -6.22 3.63
CA ILE A 109 -0.66 -6.24 4.42
C ILE A 109 -0.81 -5.42 5.70
N ILE A 110 -1.45 -4.24 5.63
CA ILE A 110 -1.70 -3.41 6.82
C ILE A 110 -2.65 -4.11 7.79
N SER A 111 -3.78 -4.65 7.31
CA SER A 111 -4.75 -5.36 8.16
C SER A 111 -4.09 -6.52 8.88
N ALA A 112 -3.42 -7.40 8.13
CA ALA A 112 -2.76 -8.57 8.68
C ALA A 112 -1.63 -8.19 9.64
N PHE A 113 -0.97 -7.05 9.42
CA PHE A 113 0.05 -6.53 10.32
C PHE A 113 -0.56 -6.05 11.64
N LEU A 114 -1.67 -5.32 11.57
CA LEU A 114 -2.39 -4.84 12.75
C LEU A 114 -2.96 -6.02 13.56
N GLU A 115 -3.64 -6.96 12.92
CA GLU A 115 -4.17 -8.17 13.55
C GLU A 115 -3.06 -9.05 14.15
N GLY A 116 -1.89 -9.09 13.52
CA GLY A 116 -0.73 -9.82 14.02
C GLY A 116 -0.11 -9.20 15.28
N LEU A 117 -0.41 -7.93 15.58
CA LEU A 117 0.01 -7.21 16.78
C LEU A 117 -1.10 -7.07 17.82
N ASP A 118 -2.35 -7.33 17.44
CA ASP A 118 -3.51 -7.21 18.32
C ASP A 118 -3.46 -8.31 19.39
N GLY A 119 -3.51 -7.88 20.66
CA GLY A 119 -3.35 -8.73 21.84
C GLY A 119 -1.95 -8.73 22.50
N GLU A 120 -0.93 -8.16 21.85
CA GLU A 120 0.43 -8.12 22.42
C GLU A 120 0.85 -6.74 22.90
N VAL A 121 0.29 -5.68 22.31
CA VAL A 121 0.51 -4.31 22.76
C VAL A 121 -0.61 -3.96 23.71
N GLY A 122 -0.33 -3.82 25.01
CA GLY A 122 -1.29 -3.45 26.07
C GLY A 122 -1.91 -2.04 25.93
N ARG A 123 -2.07 -1.54 24.69
CA ARG A 123 -2.58 -0.22 24.31
C ARG A 123 -3.80 -0.38 23.40
N TYR A 124 -4.81 -1.05 23.93
CA TYR A 124 -6.04 -1.38 23.21
C TYR A 124 -6.69 -0.16 22.57
N ASP A 125 -6.75 0.98 23.29
CA ASP A 125 -7.35 2.21 22.77
C ASP A 125 -6.60 2.81 21.58
N SER A 126 -5.26 2.81 21.62
CA SER A 126 -4.45 3.37 20.54
C SER A 126 -4.51 2.47 19.30
N MET A 127 -4.54 1.16 19.50
CA MET A 127 -4.69 0.19 18.41
C MET A 127 -6.05 0.35 17.71
N ARG A 128 -7.12 0.55 18.49
CA ARG A 128 -8.46 0.80 17.97
C ARG A 128 -8.57 2.08 17.16
N ARG A 129 -7.82 3.14 17.52
CA ARG A 129 -7.72 4.36 16.70
C ARG A 129 -7.05 4.08 15.37
N LEU A 130 -5.92 3.38 15.38
CA LEU A 130 -5.19 3.04 14.16
C LEU A 130 -6.02 2.17 13.21
N GLU A 131 -6.76 1.21 13.77
CA GLU A 131 -7.69 0.37 13.01
C GLU A 131 -8.82 1.17 12.37
N LYS A 132 -9.40 2.15 13.08
CA LYS A 132 -10.41 3.07 12.51
C LYS A 132 -9.85 3.88 11.35
N VAL A 133 -8.64 4.43 11.50
CA VAL A 133 -7.98 5.19 10.42
C VAL A 133 -7.70 4.30 9.21
N TYR A 134 -7.19 3.08 9.44
CA TYR A 134 -7.00 2.08 8.37
C TYR A 134 -8.31 1.76 7.63
N LYS A 135 -9.39 1.47 8.35
CA LYS A 135 -10.72 1.20 7.77
C LYS A 135 -11.22 2.40 6.96
N ALA A 136 -11.05 3.62 7.46
CA ALA A 136 -11.38 4.83 6.71
C ALA A 136 -10.56 4.95 5.42
N MET A 137 -9.25 4.67 5.46
CA MET A 137 -8.40 4.67 4.26
C MET A 137 -8.86 3.64 3.23
N MET A 138 -9.18 2.43 3.66
CA MET A 138 -9.65 1.36 2.76
C MET A 138 -10.98 1.75 2.09
N SER A 139 -11.94 2.28 2.87
CA SER A 139 -13.21 2.76 2.35
C SER A 139 -13.04 3.92 1.38
N LEU A 140 -12.21 4.91 1.73
CA LEU A 140 -11.89 6.04 0.84
C LEU A 140 -11.23 5.58 -0.45
N PHE A 141 -10.32 4.60 -0.38
CA PHE A 141 -9.68 4.04 -1.57
C PHE A 141 -10.69 3.32 -2.47
N PHE A 142 -11.60 2.54 -1.89
CA PHE A 142 -12.68 1.87 -2.63
C PHE A 142 -13.62 2.87 -3.30
N ILE A 143 -14.08 3.89 -2.55
CA ILE A 143 -14.94 4.96 -3.07
C ILE A 143 -14.21 5.74 -4.17
N ALA A 144 -12.93 6.08 -3.97
CA ALA A 144 -12.12 6.76 -4.99
C ALA A 144 -12.02 5.93 -6.29
N GLY A 145 -11.89 4.60 -6.17
CA GLY A 145 -11.90 3.69 -7.32
C GLY A 145 -13.23 3.71 -8.06
N ILE A 146 -14.37 3.62 -7.36
CA ILE A 146 -15.70 3.74 -7.97
C ILE A 146 -15.85 5.11 -8.64
N CYS A 147 -15.51 6.20 -7.94
CA CYS A 147 -15.55 7.55 -8.51
C CYS A 147 -14.66 7.68 -9.74
N PHE A 148 -13.49 7.04 -9.79
CA PHE A 148 -12.61 7.10 -10.95
C PHE A 148 -13.29 6.58 -12.22
N PHE A 149 -14.08 5.51 -12.13
CA PHE A 149 -14.79 4.93 -13.27
C PHE A 149 -16.13 5.62 -13.59
N PHE A 150 -16.90 6.04 -12.58
CA PHE A 150 -18.26 6.55 -12.77
C PHE A 150 -18.41 8.07 -12.63
N PHE A 151 -17.58 8.72 -11.79
CA PHE A 151 -17.64 10.15 -11.48
C PHE A 151 -16.23 10.77 -11.43
N PRO A 152 -15.51 10.87 -12.57
CA PRO A 152 -14.07 11.16 -12.57
C PRO A 152 -13.69 12.48 -11.88
N PHE A 153 -14.59 13.46 -11.86
CA PHE A 153 -14.39 14.74 -11.18
C PHE A 153 -14.31 14.61 -9.65
N LEU A 154 -14.94 13.59 -9.05
CA LEU A 154 -14.87 13.30 -7.61
C LEU A 154 -13.64 12.47 -7.21
N ALA A 155 -13.04 11.74 -8.16
CA ALA A 155 -11.92 10.85 -7.86
C ALA A 155 -10.71 11.60 -7.30
N LYS A 156 -10.36 12.77 -7.88
CA LYS A 156 -9.22 13.59 -7.43
C LYS A 156 -9.40 14.11 -5.99
N PRO A 157 -10.54 14.74 -5.61
CA PRO A 157 -10.82 15.09 -4.23
C PRO A 157 -10.73 13.91 -3.26
N MET A 158 -11.31 12.75 -3.63
CA MET A 158 -11.25 11.54 -2.78
C MET A 158 -9.81 11.06 -2.57
N MET A 159 -8.98 11.09 -3.61
CA MET A 159 -7.56 10.77 -3.51
C MET A 159 -6.78 11.75 -2.62
N ALA A 160 -7.13 13.03 -2.63
CA ALA A 160 -6.54 14.02 -1.74
C ALA A 160 -6.90 13.74 -0.26
N ILE A 161 -8.17 13.43 0.02
CA ILE A 161 -8.62 13.04 1.36
C ILE A 161 -7.92 11.74 1.82
N LEU A 162 -7.77 10.78 0.91
CA LEU A 162 -7.04 9.53 1.18
C LEU A 162 -5.56 9.81 1.53
N LEU A 163 -4.92 10.75 0.84
CA LEU A 163 -3.53 11.14 1.14
C LEU A 163 -3.41 11.75 2.54
N LEU A 164 -4.35 12.62 2.94
CA LEU A 164 -4.40 13.16 4.31
C LEU A 164 -4.58 12.05 5.34
N THR A 165 -5.46 11.09 5.04
CA THR A 165 -5.74 9.97 5.96
C THR A 165 -4.54 9.02 6.07
N LYS A 166 -3.76 8.82 5.00
CA LYS A 166 -2.46 8.13 5.05
C LYS A 166 -1.47 8.85 5.97
N GLY A 167 -1.42 10.19 5.91
CA GLY A 167 -0.61 11.00 6.83
C GLY A 167 -1.03 10.80 8.30
N LEU A 168 -2.34 10.81 8.57
CA LEU A 168 -2.89 10.52 9.90
C LEU A 168 -2.54 9.10 10.36
N PHE A 169 -2.64 8.11 9.47
CA PHE A 169 -2.25 6.74 9.79
C PHE A 169 -0.78 6.64 10.19
N LEU A 170 0.12 7.26 9.42
CA LEU A 170 1.55 7.27 9.74
C LEU A 170 1.82 7.97 11.08
N TYR A 171 1.14 9.08 11.35
CA TYR A 171 1.25 9.78 12.63
C TYR A 171 0.81 8.89 13.80
N GLU A 172 -0.38 8.29 13.72
CA GLU A 172 -0.88 7.37 14.75
C GLU A 172 0.05 6.17 14.91
N PHE A 173 0.48 5.55 13.81
CA PHE A 173 1.44 4.44 13.83
C PHE A 173 2.72 4.81 14.57
N TYR A 174 3.27 5.99 14.30
CA TYR A 174 4.48 6.49 14.97
C TYR A 174 4.25 6.67 16.47
N GLN A 175 3.13 7.27 16.88
CA GLN A 175 2.81 7.46 18.31
C GLN A 175 2.67 6.11 19.03
N VAL A 176 1.95 5.15 18.42
CA VAL A 176 1.68 3.85 19.03
C VAL A 176 2.95 3.00 19.13
N PHE A 177 3.70 2.86 18.03
CA PHE A 177 4.73 1.82 17.91
C PHE A 177 6.17 2.33 18.03
N ILE A 178 6.44 3.60 17.72
CA ILE A 178 7.81 4.15 17.75
C ILE A 178 8.02 4.96 19.02
N ARG A 179 7.27 6.05 19.20
CA ARG A 179 7.37 6.89 20.41
C ARG A 179 6.93 6.12 21.65
N GLY A 180 5.91 5.29 21.47
CA GLY A 180 5.31 4.48 22.52
C GLY A 180 6.24 3.47 23.18
N ARG A 181 7.26 2.96 22.49
CA ARG A 181 8.19 1.95 23.03
C ARG A 181 9.32 2.54 23.89
N LYS A 182 9.32 3.84 24.20
CA LYS A 182 10.21 4.39 25.23
C LYS A 182 9.68 4.02 26.64
N VAL A 183 9.91 2.77 27.06
CA VAL A 183 10.01 2.33 28.46
C VAL A 183 11.09 1.26 28.51
#